data_AF-A0A0V0UM95-F1
#
_entry.id   AF-A0A0V0UM95-F1
#
_cell.length_a   1.000
_cell.length_b   1.000
_cell.length_c   1.000
_cell.angle_alpha   90.00
_cell.angle_beta   90.00
_cell.angle_gamma   90.00
#
_symmetry.space_group_name_H-M   'P 1'
#
loop_
_entity.id
_entity.type
_entity.pdbx_description
1 polymer ?
#
loop_
_entity_poly.entity_id
_entity_poly.type
_entity_poly.pdbx_seq_one_letter_code
_entity_poly.pdbx_strand_id
1 'polypeptide(L)'
;MCERGAVLWHSQKQRSVALSTTEAEYVAASEAAKDMMWLMALFAEVTEVKQKPILFVDNMGAVTLSKNPEFHNRSKHINVRFHFVREKYIEGKIDIQHIDSENQKAD
;
A
#
# COMPACT_ATOMS: atom_id res chain seq x y z
N MET A 1 -3.75 -2.40 28.15
CA MET A 1 -3.22 -3.55 27.36
C MET A 1 -2.16 -2.94 26.46
N CYS A 2 -0.92 -3.43 26.49
CA CYS A 2 0.29 -2.71 26.08
C CYS A 2 0.18 -1.96 24.72
N GLU A 3 0.05 -0.63 24.75
CA GLU A 3 0.00 0.28 23.58
C GLU A 3 1.40 0.59 23.01
N ARG A 4 2.26 -0.43 22.87
CA ARG A 4 3.64 -0.28 22.35
C ARG A 4 3.89 -1.26 21.21
N GLY A 5 3.16 -1.06 20.12
CA GLY A 5 3.49 -1.66 18.82
C GLY A 5 4.49 -0.78 18.06
N ALA A 6 5.26 -1.37 17.14
CA ALA A 6 6.11 -0.60 16.24
C ALA A 6 5.23 0.29 15.34
N VAL A 7 5.48 1.59 15.36
CA VAL A 7 4.82 2.57 14.50
C VAL A 7 5.84 3.03 13.47
N LEU A 8 5.55 2.80 12.19
CA LEU A 8 6.29 3.38 11.08
C LEU A 8 5.42 4.45 10.43
N TRP A 9 5.97 5.64 10.26
CA TRP A 9 5.35 6.73 9.53
C TRP A 9 6.33 7.22 8.47
N HIS A 10 5.82 7.39 7.26
CA HIS A 10 6.60 7.84 6.12
C HIS A 10 5.82 8.91 5.38
N SER A 11 6.45 10.06 5.13
CA SER A 11 5.89 11.14 4.30
C SER A 11 6.95 11.55 3.29
N GLN A 12 6.62 11.36 2.01
CA GLN A 12 7.55 11.67 0.93
C GLN A 12 6.82 12.39 -0.19
N LYS A 13 7.39 13.50 -0.63
CA LYS A 13 6.95 14.18 -1.85
C LYS A 13 7.22 13.26 -3.04
N GLN A 14 6.16 12.83 -3.72
CA GLN A 14 6.31 11.96 -4.88
C GLN A 14 7.16 12.69 -5.96
N ARG A 15 8.10 11.97 -6.59
CA ARG A 15 8.98 12.55 -7.62
C ARG A 15 8.30 12.73 -8.98
N SER A 16 7.23 11.99 -9.25
CA SER A 16 6.42 12.11 -10.48
C SER A 16 5.26 13.08 -10.30
N VAL A 17 4.71 13.62 -11.39
CA VAL A 17 3.45 14.38 -11.33
C VAL A 17 2.32 13.36 -11.46
N ALA A 18 1.46 13.25 -10.42
CA ALA A 18 0.25 12.46 -10.51
C ALA A 18 -0.79 13.28 -11.28
N LEU A 19 -1.46 12.65 -12.22
CA LEU A 19 -2.49 13.25 -13.06
C LEU A 19 -3.87 13.21 -12.39
N SER A 20 -4.00 12.50 -11.27
CA SER A 20 -5.21 12.44 -10.44
C SER A 20 -4.87 12.17 -8.97
N THR A 21 -5.80 12.50 -8.07
CA THR A 21 -5.71 12.13 -6.65
C THR A 21 -5.64 10.62 -6.46
N THR A 22 -6.42 9.85 -7.23
CA THR A 22 -6.35 8.37 -7.22
C THR A 22 -4.97 7.83 -7.58
N GLU A 23 -4.27 8.49 -8.51
CA GLU A 23 -2.91 8.13 -8.89
C GLU A 23 -1.89 8.46 -7.77
N ALA A 24 -2.05 9.61 -7.11
CA ALA A 24 -1.23 9.98 -5.96
C ALA A 24 -1.42 9.02 -4.78
N GLU A 25 -2.66 8.68 -4.44
CA GLU A 25 -2.99 7.71 -3.40
C GLU A 25 -2.42 6.32 -3.72
N TYR A 26 -2.50 5.91 -4.98
CA TYR A 26 -1.90 4.66 -5.40
C TYR A 26 -0.37 4.67 -5.24
N VAL A 27 0.28 5.79 -5.58
CA VAL A 27 1.72 5.95 -5.33
C VAL A 27 2.02 5.81 -3.84
N ALA A 28 1.27 6.48 -2.97
CA ALA A 28 1.45 6.39 -1.52
C ALA A 28 1.27 4.94 -1.03
N ALA A 29 0.19 4.28 -1.44
CA ALA A 29 -0.08 2.87 -1.14
C ALA A 29 1.06 1.95 -1.62
N SER A 30 1.67 2.24 -2.77
CA SER A 30 2.78 1.45 -3.30
C SER A 30 4.08 1.59 -2.50
N GLU A 31 4.38 2.78 -1.96
CA GLU A 31 5.53 2.96 -1.08
C GLU A 31 5.26 2.30 0.28
N ALA A 32 4.07 2.50 0.85
CA ALA A 32 3.64 1.85 2.08
C ALA A 32 3.70 0.31 1.97
N ALA A 33 3.32 -0.25 0.83
CA ALA A 33 3.45 -1.68 0.57
C ALA A 33 4.92 -2.16 0.59
N LYS A 34 5.87 -1.37 0.08
CA LYS A 34 7.30 -1.73 0.14
C LYS A 34 7.82 -1.69 1.57
N ASP A 35 7.52 -0.63 2.30
CA ASP A 35 7.93 -0.49 3.70
C ASP A 35 7.35 -1.63 4.56
N MET A 36 6.10 -1.98 4.32
CA MET A 36 5.43 -3.11 4.95
C MET A 36 6.11 -4.45 4.61
N MET A 37 6.48 -4.69 3.34
CA MET A 37 7.24 -5.90 2.97
C MET A 37 8.61 -5.95 3.61
N TRP A 38 9.30 -4.80 3.70
CA TRP A 38 10.59 -4.71 4.38
C TRP A 38 10.46 -5.00 5.88
N LEU A 39 9.46 -4.42 6.55
CA LEU A 39 9.17 -4.70 7.96
C LEU A 39 8.80 -6.16 8.19
N MET A 40 8.00 -6.78 7.32
CA MET A 40 7.66 -8.20 7.42
C MET A 40 8.90 -9.09 7.29
N ALA A 41 9.82 -8.76 6.38
CA ALA A 41 11.08 -9.47 6.25
C ALA A 41 11.94 -9.31 7.51
N LEU A 42 12.07 -8.08 8.03
CA LEU A 42 12.80 -7.80 9.27
C LEU A 42 12.18 -8.55 10.47
N PHE A 43 10.86 -8.53 10.61
CA PHE A 43 10.19 -9.24 11.69
C PHE A 43 10.30 -10.75 11.54
N ALA A 44 10.34 -11.29 10.32
CA ALA A 44 10.54 -12.72 10.10
C ALA A 44 11.93 -13.21 10.54
N GLU A 45 12.94 -12.34 10.58
CA GLU A 45 14.28 -12.68 11.09
C GLU A 45 14.33 -12.71 12.63
N VAL A 46 13.49 -11.91 13.30
CA VAL A 46 13.54 -11.72 14.76
C VAL A 46 12.41 -12.48 15.48
N THR A 47 11.29 -12.72 14.81
CA THR A 47 10.05 -13.25 15.38
C THR A 47 9.28 -14.11 14.40
N GLU A 48 8.38 -14.97 14.91
CA GLU A 48 7.49 -15.75 14.06
C GLU A 48 6.26 -14.90 13.66
N VAL A 49 6.30 -14.28 12.47
CA VAL A 49 5.19 -13.48 11.97
C VAL A 49 4.12 -14.37 11.34
N LYS A 50 2.98 -14.55 12.05
CA LYS A 50 1.87 -15.41 11.59
C LYS A 50 0.76 -14.68 10.84
N GLN A 51 0.74 -13.36 10.92
CA GLN A 51 -0.36 -12.56 10.38
C GLN A 51 0.03 -11.91 9.06
N LYS A 52 -0.88 -11.98 8.10
CA LYS A 52 -0.79 -11.27 6.82
C LYS A 52 -1.02 -9.77 7.09
N PRO A 53 -0.13 -8.89 6.65
CA PRO A 53 -0.29 -7.47 6.90
C PRO A 53 -1.38 -6.87 5.99
N ILE A 54 -2.12 -5.90 6.54
CA ILE A 54 -3.23 -5.23 5.88
C ILE A 54 -2.81 -3.80 5.56
N LEU A 55 -2.88 -3.45 4.27
CA LEU A 55 -2.69 -2.10 3.78
C LEU A 55 -4.05 -1.40 3.73
N PHE A 56 -4.20 -0.31 4.50
CA PHE A 56 -5.38 0.53 4.49
C PHE A 56 -5.21 1.69 3.51
N VAL A 57 -6.23 1.94 2.69
CA VAL A 57 -6.26 3.01 1.68
C VAL A 57 -7.64 3.66 1.67
N ASP A 58 -7.74 4.98 1.79
CA ASP A 58 -9.00 5.74 1.77
C ASP A 58 -9.65 5.90 0.40
N ASN A 59 -8.89 5.68 -0.67
CA ASN A 59 -9.41 5.82 -2.01
C ASN A 59 -9.91 4.47 -2.54
N MET A 60 -11.23 4.30 -2.55
CA MET A 60 -11.90 3.14 -3.17
C MET A 60 -11.45 2.88 -4.61
N GLY A 61 -11.13 3.94 -5.37
CA GLY A 61 -10.57 3.83 -6.71
C GLY A 61 -9.19 3.17 -6.70
N ALA A 62 -8.30 3.55 -5.78
CA ALA A 62 -6.98 2.94 -5.62
C ALA A 62 -7.06 1.48 -5.13
N VAL A 63 -8.02 1.17 -4.25
CA VAL A 63 -8.32 -0.21 -3.82
C VAL A 63 -8.79 -1.06 -5.00
N THR A 64 -9.73 -0.52 -5.79
CA THR A 64 -10.27 -1.21 -6.97
C THR A 64 -9.19 -1.43 -8.03
N LEU A 65 -8.32 -0.44 -8.28
CA LEU A 65 -7.20 -0.55 -9.21
C LEU A 65 -6.19 -1.62 -8.78
N SER A 66 -5.95 -1.74 -7.47
CA SER A 66 -5.08 -2.79 -6.91
C SER A 66 -5.64 -4.18 -7.16
N LYS A 67 -6.97 -4.33 -7.07
CA LYS A 67 -7.67 -5.63 -7.16
C LYS A 67 -8.06 -6.04 -8.59
N ASN A 68 -8.36 -5.10 -9.49
CA ASN A 68 -8.90 -5.40 -10.82
C ASN A 68 -7.92 -5.09 -11.98
N PRO A 69 -7.61 -6.07 -12.86
CA PRO A 69 -6.71 -5.90 -14.01
C PRO A 69 -7.27 -5.08 -15.19
N GLU A 70 -8.57 -4.80 -15.21
CA GLU A 70 -9.25 -4.27 -16.40
C GLU A 70 -9.03 -2.77 -16.67
N PHE A 71 -8.44 -2.02 -15.75
CA PHE A 71 -8.06 -0.63 -16.03
C PHE A 71 -6.77 -0.57 -16.85
N HIS A 72 -6.94 -0.66 -18.16
CA HIS A 72 -5.89 -0.51 -19.16
C HIS A 72 -5.51 0.96 -19.39
N ASN A 73 -4.20 1.20 -19.36
CA ASN A 73 -3.46 2.29 -20.02
C ASN A 73 -3.87 3.73 -19.71
N ARG A 74 -3.09 4.41 -18.85
CA ARG A 74 -2.65 5.79 -19.17
C ARG A 74 -1.38 6.34 -18.51
N SER A 75 -0.71 5.64 -17.60
CA SER A 75 0.52 6.17 -16.99
C SER A 75 1.66 5.14 -16.95
N LYS A 76 2.45 5.04 -18.04
CA LYS A 76 3.60 4.11 -18.14
C LYS A 76 4.59 4.22 -16.97
N HIS A 77 4.75 5.41 -16.40
CA HIS A 77 5.73 5.68 -15.35
C HIS A 77 5.30 5.20 -13.95
N ILE A 78 4.00 4.94 -13.73
CA ILE A 78 3.46 4.39 -12.47
C ILE A 78 3.07 2.91 -12.63
N ASN A 79 2.93 2.38 -13.85
CA ASN A 79 2.61 0.97 -14.08
C ASN A 79 3.49 0.01 -13.24
N VAL A 80 4.79 0.29 -13.10
CA VAL A 80 5.69 -0.54 -12.27
C VAL A 80 5.22 -0.63 -10.81
N ARG A 81 4.75 0.50 -10.26
CA ARG A 81 4.21 0.56 -8.89
C ARG A 81 2.87 -0.19 -8.79
N PHE A 82 2.02 -0.06 -9.82
CA PHE A 82 0.78 -0.84 -9.95
C PHE A 82 1.03 -2.34 -9.97
N HIS A 83 1.99 -2.79 -10.77
CA HIS A 83 2.35 -4.19 -10.87
C HIS A 83 2.87 -4.72 -9.53
N PHE A 84 3.74 -3.99 -8.84
CA PHE A 84 4.28 -4.42 -7.55
C PHE A 84 3.19 -4.68 -6.50
N VAL A 85 2.31 -3.71 -6.25
CA VAL A 85 1.25 -3.85 -5.22
C VAL A 85 0.31 -4.99 -5.58
N ARG A 86 -0.07 -5.09 -6.86
CA ARG A 86 -0.92 -6.17 -7.36
C ARG A 86 -0.27 -7.54 -7.20
N GLU A 87 0.99 -7.68 -7.58
CA GLU A 87 1.72 -8.95 -7.46
C GLU A 87 1.76 -9.40 -6.00
N LYS A 88 2.02 -8.50 -5.06
CA LYS A 88 2.02 -8.85 -3.62
C LYS A 88 0.63 -9.20 -3.11
N TYR A 89 -0.42 -8.58 -3.63
CA TYR A 89 -1.79 -8.94 -3.31
C TYR A 89 -2.15 -10.34 -3.83
N ILE A 90 -1.82 -10.64 -5.10
CA ILE A 90 -2.06 -11.94 -5.75
C ILE A 90 -1.22 -13.05 -5.11
N GLU A 91 0.04 -12.78 -4.76
CA GLU A 91 0.91 -13.69 -3.99
C GLU A 91 0.36 -13.98 -2.57
N GLY A 92 -0.69 -13.26 -2.14
CA GLY A 92 -1.26 -13.39 -0.80
C GLY A 92 -0.38 -12.80 0.30
N LYS A 93 0.66 -12.03 -0.05
CA LYS A 93 1.59 -11.43 0.93
C LYS A 93 1.03 -10.18 1.60
N ILE A 94 0.12 -9.46 0.93
CA ILE A 94 -0.55 -8.27 1.48
C ILE A 94 -2.05 -8.35 1.25
N ASP A 95 -2.82 -7.82 2.18
CA ASP A 95 -4.24 -7.57 1.97
C ASP A 95 -4.45 -6.06 1.80
N ILE A 96 -5.46 -5.67 1.03
CA ILE A 96 -5.73 -4.26 0.74
C ILE A 96 -7.18 -3.99 1.10
N GLN A 97 -7.39 -3.12 2.09
CA GLN A 97 -8.70 -2.76 2.62
C GLN A 97 -8.93 -1.26 2.52
N HIS A 98 -10.18 -0.90 2.27
CA HIS A 98 -10.60 0.48 2.34
C HIS A 98 -10.76 0.91 3.79
N ILE A 99 -10.37 2.14 4.13
CA ILE A 99 -10.69 2.78 5.39
C ILE A 99 -11.35 4.13 5.10
N ASP A 100 -12.41 4.49 5.82
CA ASP A 100 -13.01 5.81 5.62
C ASP A 100 -12.02 6.92 5.99
N SER A 101 -12.02 8.04 5.25
CA SER A 101 -11.11 9.17 5.50
C SER A 101 -11.19 9.70 6.94
N GLU A 102 -12.36 9.58 7.60
CA GLU A 102 -12.53 9.94 9.02
C GLU A 102 -11.71 9.07 9.99
N ASN A 103 -11.32 7.86 9.56
CA ASN A 103 -10.54 6.90 10.34
C ASN A 103 -9.09 6.75 9.85
N GLN A 104 -8.70 7.46 8.78
CA GLN A 104 -7.34 7.43 8.24
C GLN A 104 -6.44 8.43 8.99
N LYS A 105 -5.64 7.95 9.95
CA LYS A 105 -4.64 8.78 10.68
C LYS A 105 -3.40 9.16 9.85
N ALA A 106 -3.38 8.82 8.57
CA ALA A 106 -2.22 8.93 7.69
C ALA A 106 -2.27 10.15 6.75
N ASP A 107 -3.46 10.73 6.54
CA ASP A 107 -3.68 12.01 5.85
C ASP A 107 -3.68 13.16 6.87
#